data_AF-A0A6I9N923-F1
#
_entry.id   AF-A0A6I9N923-F1
#
_cell.length_a   1.000
_cell.length_b   1.000
_cell.length_c   1.000
_cell.angle_alpha   90.00
_cell.angle_beta   90.00
_cell.angle_gamma   90.00
#
_symmetry.space_group_name_H-M   'P 1'
#
loop_
_entity.id
_entity.type
_entity.pdbx_description
1 polymer ?
#
loop_
_entity_poly.entity_id
_entity_poly.type
_entity_poly.pdbx_seq_one_letter_code
_entity_poly.pdbx_strand_id
1 'polypeptide(L)'
;MFHLRAQQLLLVRLRKMALEQKDFKRKFLRKAPCRVRLVKAVDPGGRGNGSTKQVLYTLSKRHEEHLIPYSLVQPVQVQTKRPVIFSPSLLSRGLIERLLQPAESGLKFNTCPPEPIQASEKRDKKVFLLDSSIPEQALGIRLQSIQEVISQDKHGLLELGLHSVEGLLRQGIYPIVIHIRPKNKKHKTLRKLFPRCGVDSVMEEVCQAEELQLETLPLLYFSLEPSAWSCTDELLAAICNTIHSQQRAVAWIELDRLQ
;
A
#
# COMPACT_ATOMS: atom_id res chain seq x y z
N MET A 1 -31.47 -15.54 -1.38
CA MET A 1 -31.43 -17.02 -1.31
C MET A 1 -30.19 -17.63 -1.99
N PHE A 2 -29.72 -17.12 -3.13
CA PHE A 2 -28.56 -17.68 -3.86
C PHE A 2 -27.20 -17.59 -3.12
N HIS A 3 -26.95 -16.52 -2.37
CA HIS A 3 -25.66 -16.29 -1.70
C HIS A 3 -25.36 -17.34 -0.60
N LEU A 4 -26.39 -17.75 0.14
CA LEU A 4 -26.26 -18.75 1.21
C LEU A 4 -25.98 -20.15 0.65
N ARG A 5 -26.61 -20.50 -0.47
CA ARG A 5 -26.41 -21.79 -1.14
C ARG A 5 -25.00 -21.92 -1.73
N ALA A 6 -24.48 -20.86 -2.35
CA ALA A 6 -23.11 -20.86 -2.90
C ALA A 6 -22.05 -21.03 -1.79
N GLN A 7 -22.22 -20.33 -0.66
CA GLN A 7 -21.33 -20.47 0.50
C GLN A 7 -21.37 -21.89 1.08
N GLN A 8 -22.56 -22.46 1.25
CA GLN A 8 -22.72 -23.83 1.74
C GLN A 8 -22.06 -24.86 0.81
N LEU A 9 -22.20 -24.70 -0.51
CA LEU A 9 -21.56 -25.58 -1.48
C LEU A 9 -20.02 -25.49 -1.42
N LEU A 10 -19.47 -24.28 -1.29
CA LEU A 10 -18.03 -24.08 -1.12
C LEU A 10 -17.53 -24.71 0.18
N LEU A 11 -18.27 -24.55 1.27
CA LEU A 11 -17.96 -25.15 2.57
C LEU A 11 -17.90 -26.67 2.50
N VAL A 12 -18.91 -27.30 1.88
CA VAL A 12 -18.97 -28.75 1.66
C VAL A 12 -17.78 -29.22 0.83
N ARG A 13 -17.44 -28.50 -0.25
CA ARG A 13 -16.29 -28.84 -1.10
C ARG A 13 -14.96 -28.74 -0.34
N LEU A 14 -14.74 -27.67 0.43
CA LEU A 14 -13.53 -27.50 1.23
C LEU A 14 -13.41 -28.56 2.32
N ARG A 15 -14.51 -28.93 2.99
CA ARG A 15 -14.54 -30.01 3.99
C ARG A 15 -14.18 -31.36 3.37
N LYS A 16 -14.74 -31.67 2.19
CA LYS A 16 -14.40 -32.88 1.43
C LYS A 16 -12.91 -32.94 1.09
N MET A 17 -12.35 -31.84 0.56
CA MET A 17 -10.92 -31.76 0.25
C MET A 17 -10.02 -31.86 1.50
N ALA A 18 -10.47 -31.33 2.65
CA ALA A 18 -9.74 -31.45 3.91
C ALA A 18 -9.73 -32.89 4.46
N LEU A 19 -10.83 -33.63 4.27
CA LEU A 19 -10.93 -35.06 4.60
C LEU A 19 -9.99 -35.88 3.71
N GLU A 20 -10.06 -35.66 2.39
CA GLU A 20 -9.17 -36.29 1.40
C GLU A 20 -7.69 -35.97 1.70
N GLN A 21 -7.35 -34.74 2.08
CA GLN A 21 -5.98 -34.39 2.48
C GLN A 21 -5.50 -35.15 3.72
N LYS A 22 -6.37 -35.45 4.71
CA LYS A 22 -5.98 -36.27 5.87
C LYS A 22 -5.60 -37.68 5.43
N ASP A 23 -6.31 -38.24 4.45
CA ASP A 23 -6.03 -39.56 3.89
C ASP A 23 -4.76 -39.56 2.98
N PHE A 24 -4.51 -38.46 2.28
CA PHE A 24 -3.36 -38.29 1.36
C PHE A 24 -2.04 -37.83 2.01
N LYS A 25 -2.04 -37.39 3.28
CA LYS A 25 -0.83 -36.96 4.01
C LYS A 25 0.27 -38.02 4.11
N ARG A 26 -0.02 -39.27 3.70
CA ARG A 26 0.94 -40.36 3.64
C ARG A 26 1.84 -40.36 2.40
N LYS A 27 1.58 -39.55 1.35
CA LYS A 27 2.25 -39.75 0.04
C LYS A 27 2.57 -38.51 -0.84
N PHE A 28 2.76 -37.28 -0.33
CA PHE A 28 3.11 -36.16 -1.23
C PHE A 28 4.42 -35.42 -0.92
N LEU A 29 5.24 -35.29 -1.97
CA LEU A 29 6.40 -34.41 -2.07
C LEU A 29 6.00 -32.97 -1.73
N ARG A 30 6.85 -32.31 -0.94
CA ARG A 30 6.72 -30.91 -0.51
C ARG A 30 6.65 -29.97 -1.74
N LYS A 31 5.45 -29.54 -2.14
CA LYS A 31 5.31 -28.24 -2.84
C LYS A 31 5.86 -27.16 -1.91
N ALA A 32 6.65 -26.23 -2.45
CA ALA A 32 7.18 -25.12 -1.67
C ALA A 32 6.02 -24.36 -0.99
N PRO A 33 6.15 -23.99 0.30
CA PRO A 33 5.09 -23.29 0.99
C PRO A 33 4.87 -21.90 0.37
N CYS A 34 3.78 -21.75 -0.39
CA CYS A 34 3.33 -20.43 -0.85
C CYS A 34 2.89 -19.61 0.37
N ARG A 35 3.39 -18.38 0.50
CA ARG A 35 2.88 -17.43 1.50
C ARG A 35 1.56 -16.84 1.00
N VAL A 36 0.70 -16.53 1.96
CA VAL A 36 -0.62 -15.95 1.71
C VAL A 36 -0.81 -14.72 2.57
N ARG A 37 -1.62 -13.79 2.09
CA ARG A 37 -2.10 -12.65 2.88
C ARG A 37 -3.59 -12.85 3.16
N LEU A 38 -3.99 -12.62 4.40
CA LEU A 38 -5.41 -12.57 4.75
C LEU A 38 -6.01 -11.29 4.16
N VAL A 39 -7.16 -11.43 3.51
CA VAL A 39 -7.88 -10.31 2.91
C VAL A 39 -9.31 -10.31 3.42
N LYS A 40 -9.94 -9.14 3.42
CA LYS A 40 -11.37 -9.03 3.73
C LYS A 40 -12.18 -9.67 2.60
N ALA A 41 -13.29 -10.33 2.94
CA ALA A 41 -14.26 -10.73 1.93
C ALA A 41 -14.84 -9.44 1.33
N VAL A 42 -14.63 -9.22 0.03
CA VAL A 42 -15.17 -8.04 -0.67
C VAL A 42 -16.07 -8.51 -1.80
N ASP A 43 -17.21 -7.85 -1.96
CA ASP A 43 -18.08 -8.09 -3.10
C ASP A 43 -17.35 -7.79 -4.42
N PRO A 44 -17.55 -8.60 -5.47
CA PRO A 44 -16.92 -8.40 -6.78
C PRO A 44 -17.12 -7.00 -7.38
N GLY A 45 -18.17 -6.28 -6.99
CA GLY A 45 -18.50 -4.93 -7.49
C GLY A 45 -17.79 -3.76 -6.79
N GLY A 46 -17.16 -3.96 -5.62
CA GLY A 46 -16.59 -2.86 -4.81
C GLY A 46 -15.14 -2.46 -5.14
N ARG A 47 -14.54 -3.01 -6.20
CA ARG A 47 -13.16 -2.70 -6.61
C ARG A 47 -13.16 -2.41 -8.11
N GLY A 48 -12.65 -1.25 -8.48
CA GLY A 48 -12.61 -0.73 -9.84
C GLY A 48 -12.17 -1.73 -10.91
N ASN A 49 -12.60 -1.45 -12.14
CA ASN A 49 -12.44 -2.28 -13.33
C ASN A 49 -10.97 -2.69 -13.56
N GLY A 50 -10.68 -3.99 -13.68
CA GLY A 50 -9.50 -4.43 -14.43
C GLY A 50 -8.79 -5.72 -14.04
N SER A 51 -9.09 -6.40 -12.92
CA SER A 51 -8.39 -7.64 -12.54
C SER A 51 -9.37 -8.75 -12.20
N THR A 52 -9.17 -9.96 -12.75
CA THR A 52 -9.90 -11.19 -12.43
C THR A 52 -9.53 -11.65 -11.01
N LYS A 53 -10.27 -11.08 -10.05
CA LYS A 53 -10.18 -11.27 -8.59
C LYS A 53 -10.36 -12.74 -8.17
N GLN A 54 -9.29 -13.53 -8.11
CA GLN A 54 -9.37 -14.85 -7.47
C GLN A 54 -9.04 -14.73 -5.97
N VAL A 55 -9.98 -14.21 -5.19
CA VAL A 55 -9.92 -14.36 -3.72
C VAL A 55 -10.12 -15.84 -3.40
N LEU A 56 -9.15 -16.43 -2.73
CA LEU A 56 -9.18 -17.84 -2.33
C LEU A 56 -9.74 -17.96 -0.91
N TYR A 57 -10.27 -19.12 -0.57
CA TYR A 57 -10.89 -19.36 0.72
C TYR A 57 -10.36 -20.65 1.35
N THR A 58 -10.07 -20.60 2.65
CA THR A 58 -9.74 -21.78 3.47
C THR A 58 -10.70 -21.88 4.65
N LEU A 59 -10.85 -23.08 5.21
CA LEU A 59 -11.62 -23.29 6.45
C LEU A 59 -10.81 -22.83 7.67
N SER A 60 -11.48 -22.18 8.61
CA SER A 60 -10.92 -21.94 9.94
C SER A 60 -10.78 -23.25 10.71
N LYS A 61 -9.62 -23.47 11.34
CA LYS A 61 -9.37 -24.66 12.18
C LYS A 61 -10.18 -24.69 13.48
N ARG A 62 -10.65 -23.53 13.94
CA ARG A 62 -11.44 -23.41 15.19
C ARG A 62 -12.94 -23.48 14.95
N HIS A 63 -13.37 -23.05 13.77
CA HIS A 63 -14.78 -22.97 13.38
C HIS A 63 -14.90 -23.38 11.92
N GLU A 64 -15.14 -24.67 11.64
CA GLU A 64 -15.14 -25.25 10.29
C GLU A 64 -16.30 -24.76 9.39
N GLU A 65 -17.09 -23.81 9.87
CA GLU A 65 -18.13 -23.08 9.14
C GLU A 65 -17.69 -21.67 8.69
N HIS A 66 -16.54 -21.19 9.19
CA HIS A 66 -15.99 -19.90 8.82
C HIS A 66 -14.95 -20.03 7.70
N LEU A 67 -15.28 -19.40 6.57
CA LEU A 67 -14.36 -19.21 5.45
C LEU A 67 -13.42 -18.04 5.75
N ILE A 68 -12.12 -18.27 5.56
CA ILE A 68 -11.09 -17.24 5.69
C ILE A 68 -10.63 -16.87 4.28
N PRO A 69 -10.88 -15.64 3.82
CA PRO A 69 -10.40 -15.18 2.53
C PRO A 69 -8.89 -14.90 2.57
N TYR A 70 -8.19 -15.28 1.51
CA TYR A 70 -6.76 -15.00 1.34
C TYR A 70 -6.39 -14.76 -0.13
N SER A 71 -5.29 -14.04 -0.32
CA SER A 71 -4.62 -13.84 -1.60
C SER A 71 -3.24 -14.52 -1.59
N LEU A 72 -2.76 -14.95 -2.75
CA LEU A 72 -1.38 -15.43 -2.91
C LEU A 72 -0.46 -14.21 -3.02
N VAL A 73 0.71 -14.31 -2.38
CA VAL A 73 1.75 -13.29 -2.49
C VAL A 73 3.06 -13.92 -2.96
N GLN A 74 3.80 -13.15 -3.75
CA GLN A 74 5.10 -13.52 -4.26
C GLN A 74 6.19 -12.69 -3.55
N PRO A 75 7.32 -13.30 -3.15
CA PRO A 75 8.44 -12.58 -2.59
C PRO A 75 9.20 -11.83 -3.69
N VAL A 76 9.41 -10.54 -3.49
CA VAL A 76 10.25 -9.70 -4.35
C VAL A 76 11.40 -9.14 -3.51
N GLN A 77 12.63 -9.53 -3.87
CA GLN A 77 13.84 -8.95 -3.30
C GLN A 77 14.22 -7.71 -4.11
N VAL A 78 14.10 -6.53 -3.51
CA VAL A 78 14.40 -5.26 -4.18
C VAL A 78 15.82 -4.84 -3.80
N GLN A 79 16.73 -4.81 -4.78
CA GLN A 79 18.14 -4.46 -4.54
C GLN A 79 18.38 -2.95 -4.53
N THR A 80 17.57 -2.19 -5.27
CA THR A 80 17.65 -0.74 -5.35
C THR A 80 16.86 -0.07 -4.23
N LYS A 81 17.12 1.22 -3.98
CA LYS A 81 16.29 1.99 -3.05
C LYS A 81 14.84 2.05 -3.52
N ARG A 82 13.95 1.82 -2.57
CA ARG A 82 12.51 1.84 -2.80
C ARG A 82 11.95 3.25 -2.60
N PRO A 83 11.09 3.77 -3.50
CA PRO A 83 10.37 5.01 -3.25
C PRO A 83 9.47 4.89 -2.02
N VAL A 84 9.12 6.02 -1.41
CA VAL A 84 8.32 6.09 -0.20
C VAL A 84 7.05 6.89 -0.50
N ILE A 85 5.90 6.30 -0.13
CA ILE A 85 4.59 6.94 -0.20
C ILE A 85 4.03 7.04 1.22
N PHE A 86 3.56 8.23 1.58
CA PHE A 86 2.93 8.47 2.87
C PHE A 86 1.42 8.42 2.75
N SER A 87 0.78 7.84 3.75
CA SER A 87 -0.67 7.93 3.96
C SER A 87 -0.93 8.47 5.37
N PRO A 88 -1.90 9.36 5.60
CA PRO A 88 -2.68 10.09 4.61
C PRO A 88 -1.82 10.89 3.61
N SER A 89 -2.17 10.92 2.33
CA SER A 89 -1.39 11.58 1.26
C SER A 89 -1.20 13.08 1.51
N LEU A 90 -2.18 13.70 2.17
CA LEU A 90 -2.10 15.09 2.65
C LEU A 90 -0.87 15.34 3.53
N LEU A 91 -0.33 14.31 4.19
CA LEU A 91 0.88 14.38 5.01
C LEU A 91 2.17 14.55 4.21
N SER A 92 2.16 14.13 2.94
CA SER A 92 3.37 13.90 2.16
C SER A 92 4.23 15.15 2.05
N ARG A 93 3.66 16.27 1.59
CA ARG A 93 4.43 17.51 1.37
C ARG A 93 5.15 18.00 2.62
N GLY A 94 4.41 18.14 3.72
CA GLY A 94 4.97 18.60 4.99
C GLY A 94 6.01 17.64 5.57
N LEU A 95 5.81 16.33 5.41
CA LEU A 95 6.81 15.33 5.83
C LEU A 95 8.06 15.37 4.95
N ILE A 96 7.92 15.48 3.64
CA ILE A 96 9.02 15.55 2.67
C ILE A 96 9.89 16.78 2.97
N GLU A 97 9.27 17.96 3.12
CA GLU A 97 9.98 19.20 3.46
C GLU A 97 10.80 19.06 4.74
N ARG A 98 10.24 18.41 5.79
CA ARG A 98 10.95 18.20 7.06
C ARG A 98 12.02 17.11 7.00
N LEU A 99 11.77 16.03 6.26
CA LEU A 99 12.75 14.95 6.08
C LEU A 99 13.97 15.41 5.29
N LEU A 100 13.80 16.37 4.36
CA LEU A 100 14.89 16.93 3.56
C LEU A 100 15.60 18.12 4.21
N GLN A 101 15.08 18.64 5.33
CA GLN A 101 15.66 19.79 6.02
C GLN A 101 17.08 19.56 6.58
N PRO A 102 17.42 18.39 7.19
CA PRO A 102 18.79 18.12 7.63
C PRO A 102 19.76 18.03 6.45
N ALA A 103 20.96 18.63 6.58
CA ALA A 103 21.96 18.67 5.51
C ALA A 103 22.36 17.28 4.98
N GLU A 104 22.42 16.28 5.87
CA GLU A 104 22.80 14.90 5.54
C GLU A 104 21.69 14.11 4.84
N SER A 105 20.44 14.60 4.86
CA SER A 105 19.32 13.88 4.26
C SER A 105 19.49 13.66 2.76
N GLY A 106 20.19 14.57 2.07
CA GLY A 106 20.50 14.44 0.64
C GLY A 106 21.35 13.22 0.26
N LEU A 107 21.97 12.55 1.24
CA LEU A 107 22.69 11.29 1.02
C LEU A 107 21.75 10.07 0.95
N LYS A 108 20.56 10.16 1.56
CA LYS A 108 19.64 9.02 1.73
C LYS A 108 18.34 9.19 0.95
N PHE A 109 17.92 10.45 0.79
CA PHE A 109 16.63 10.82 0.25
C PHE A 109 16.79 11.81 -0.89
N ASN A 110 15.86 11.71 -1.84
CA ASN A 110 15.59 12.76 -2.81
C ASN A 110 14.08 12.82 -3.04
N THR A 111 13.58 13.89 -3.64
CA THR A 111 12.18 14.00 -4.05
C THR A 111 12.06 13.89 -5.56
N CYS A 112 10.86 13.58 -6.03
CA CYS A 112 10.48 13.71 -7.44
C CYS A 112 9.48 14.87 -7.52
N PRO A 113 9.91 16.09 -7.89
CA PRO A 113 9.01 17.24 -7.88
C PRO A 113 7.86 17.02 -8.87
N PRO A 114 6.60 17.24 -8.46
CA PRO A 114 5.47 17.18 -9.38
C PRO A 114 5.62 18.22 -10.49
N GLU A 115 5.36 17.81 -11.72
CA GLU A 115 5.44 18.65 -12.92
C GLU A 115 4.10 18.69 -13.68
N PRO A 116 3.85 19.73 -14.51
CA PRO A 116 2.66 19.80 -15.34
C PRO A 116 2.57 18.63 -16.33
N ILE A 117 1.41 17.97 -16.36
CA ILE A 117 1.10 16.85 -17.24
C ILE A 117 0.12 17.31 -18.31
N GLN A 118 0.49 17.12 -19.58
CA GLN A 118 -0.39 17.47 -20.69
C GLN A 118 -1.60 16.53 -20.76
N ALA A 119 -2.71 17.01 -21.33
CA ALA A 119 -3.94 16.22 -21.45
C ALA A 119 -3.75 14.90 -22.21
N SER A 120 -2.85 14.87 -23.20
CA SER A 120 -2.46 13.67 -23.95
C SER A 120 -1.76 12.61 -23.10
N GLU A 121 -1.07 13.02 -22.03
CA GLU A 121 -0.22 12.17 -21.19
C GLU A 121 -0.96 11.64 -19.96
N LYS A 122 -2.14 12.17 -19.64
CA LYS A 122 -2.94 11.75 -18.46
C LYS A 122 -3.30 10.25 -18.46
N ARG A 123 -3.28 9.60 -19.63
CA ARG A 123 -3.53 8.15 -19.78
C ARG A 123 -2.25 7.32 -19.94
N ASP A 124 -1.08 7.96 -19.91
CA ASP A 124 0.19 7.25 -19.92
C ASP A 124 0.40 6.51 -18.60
N LYS A 125 0.66 5.20 -18.68
CA LYS A 125 0.94 4.34 -17.53
C LYS A 125 2.27 4.68 -16.84
N LYS A 126 3.10 5.53 -17.44
CA LYS A 126 4.35 6.05 -16.90
C LYS A 126 4.20 7.40 -16.20
N VAL A 127 2.98 7.94 -16.09
CA VAL A 127 2.68 9.18 -15.40
C VAL A 127 1.81 8.90 -14.18
N PHE A 128 2.19 9.42 -13.03
CA PHE A 128 1.47 9.27 -11.77
C PHE A 128 0.92 10.62 -11.32
N LEU A 129 -0.40 10.80 -11.40
CA LEU A 129 -1.07 12.07 -11.08
C LEU A 129 -1.23 12.28 -9.58
N LEU A 130 -1.20 13.55 -9.16
CA LEU A 130 -1.51 13.97 -7.80
C LEU A 130 -3.02 14.06 -7.57
N ASP A 131 -3.48 13.63 -6.38
CA ASP A 131 -4.91 13.68 -5.99
C ASP A 131 -5.46 15.11 -5.88
N SER A 132 -4.60 16.07 -5.53
CA SER A 132 -4.98 17.47 -5.32
C SER A 132 -4.97 18.31 -6.61
N SER A 133 -4.71 17.70 -7.77
CA SER A 133 -4.54 18.45 -9.02
C SER A 133 -5.89 18.79 -9.67
N ILE A 134 -6.06 20.05 -10.07
CA ILE A 134 -7.24 20.54 -10.79
C ILE A 134 -7.16 20.02 -12.23
N PRO A 135 -8.27 19.62 -12.89
CA PRO A 135 -8.24 19.08 -14.25
C PRO A 135 -7.49 19.93 -15.29
N GLU A 136 -7.50 21.25 -15.17
CA GLU A 136 -6.79 22.17 -16.09
C GLU A 136 -5.28 22.26 -15.82
N GLN A 137 -4.82 21.91 -14.62
CA GLN A 137 -3.41 21.95 -14.20
C GLN A 137 -3.05 20.63 -13.49
N ALA A 138 -3.18 19.54 -14.23
CA ALA A 138 -2.83 18.22 -13.73
C ALA A 138 -1.32 18.18 -13.43
N LEU A 139 -0.96 18.00 -12.17
CA LEU A 139 0.41 17.76 -11.74
C LEU A 139 0.62 16.26 -11.57
N GLY A 140 1.81 15.79 -11.89
CA GLY A 140 2.17 14.39 -11.74
C GLY A 140 3.67 14.19 -11.68
N ILE A 141 4.06 12.95 -11.43
CA ILE A 141 5.45 12.50 -11.42
C ILE A 141 5.61 11.47 -12.52
N ARG A 142 6.63 11.62 -13.36
CA ARG A 142 6.97 10.62 -14.39
C ARG A 142 7.79 9.48 -13.80
N LEU A 143 7.61 8.30 -14.36
CA LEU A 143 8.42 7.12 -14.06
C LEU A 143 9.92 7.39 -14.20
N GLN A 144 10.30 8.18 -15.21
CA GLN A 144 11.69 8.55 -15.44
C GLN A 144 12.31 9.27 -14.24
N SER A 145 11.63 10.27 -13.68
CA SER A 145 12.12 11.01 -12.50
C SER A 145 12.30 10.10 -11.29
N ILE A 146 11.39 9.13 -11.10
CA ILE A 146 11.52 8.12 -10.04
C ILE A 146 12.75 7.25 -10.28
N GLN A 147 12.97 6.79 -11.52
CA GLN A 147 14.12 5.97 -11.89
C GLN A 147 15.45 6.71 -11.73
N GLU A 148 15.49 8.02 -12.01
CA GLU A 148 16.65 8.88 -11.81
C GLU A 148 17.03 9.02 -10.33
N VAL A 149 16.05 9.10 -9.43
CA VAL A 149 16.33 9.09 -7.98
C VAL A 149 16.84 7.73 -7.52
N ILE A 150 16.24 6.65 -8.02
CA ILE A 150 16.65 5.28 -7.70
C ILE A 150 18.09 5.01 -8.19
N SER A 151 18.47 5.51 -9.38
CA SER A 151 19.81 5.32 -9.94
C SER A 151 20.90 6.06 -9.16
N GLN A 152 20.53 7.07 -8.35
CA GLN A 152 21.41 7.74 -7.40
C GLN A 152 21.56 6.98 -6.07
N ASP A 153 21.02 5.76 -5.95
CA ASP A 153 20.92 4.98 -4.71
C ASP A 153 20.24 5.72 -3.56
N LYS A 154 19.20 6.51 -3.89
CA LYS A 154 18.39 7.27 -2.91
C LYS A 154 16.95 6.80 -2.88
N HIS A 155 16.34 6.88 -1.71
CA HIS A 155 14.90 6.71 -1.58
C HIS A 155 14.18 7.94 -2.15
N GLY A 156 13.32 7.74 -3.15
CA GLY A 156 12.44 8.80 -3.66
C GLY A 156 11.25 9.02 -2.73
N LEU A 157 11.19 10.16 -2.07
CA LEU A 157 10.01 10.56 -1.29
C LEU A 157 8.98 11.16 -2.25
N LEU A 158 7.84 10.48 -2.45
CA LEU A 158 6.88 10.84 -3.49
C LEU A 158 5.67 11.55 -2.89
N GLU A 159 5.34 12.73 -3.42
CA GLU A 159 4.06 13.41 -3.15
C GLU A 159 2.95 12.78 -4.00
N LEU A 160 2.72 11.46 -3.82
CA LEU A 160 1.67 10.70 -4.49
C LEU A 160 0.74 10.05 -3.48
N GLY A 161 -0.52 9.83 -3.88
CA GLY A 161 -1.49 9.07 -3.11
C GLY A 161 -1.44 7.56 -3.36
N LEU A 162 -2.25 6.83 -2.60
CA LEU A 162 -2.31 5.37 -2.62
C LEU A 162 -2.78 4.78 -3.97
N HIS A 163 -3.49 5.55 -4.79
CA HIS A 163 -3.93 5.15 -6.13
C HIS A 163 -2.74 4.89 -7.08
N SER A 164 -1.61 5.56 -6.86
CA SER A 164 -0.40 5.40 -7.68
C SER A 164 0.30 4.06 -7.47
N VAL A 165 0.09 3.40 -6.32
CA VAL A 165 0.83 2.18 -5.91
C VAL A 165 0.70 1.06 -6.93
N GLU A 166 -0.51 0.81 -7.43
CA GLU A 166 -0.75 -0.27 -8.40
C GLU A 166 -0.05 0.02 -9.74
N GLY A 167 -0.06 1.28 -10.17
CA GLY A 167 0.68 1.73 -11.36
C GLY A 167 2.18 1.55 -11.18
N LEU A 168 2.74 1.94 -10.04
CA LEU A 168 4.17 1.78 -9.73
C LEU A 168 4.58 0.32 -9.80
N LEU A 169 3.81 -0.57 -9.17
CA LEU A 169 4.13 -2.00 -9.18
C LEU A 169 4.07 -2.61 -10.58
N ARG A 170 3.14 -2.16 -11.45
CA ARG A 170 3.12 -2.56 -12.87
C ARG A 170 4.37 -2.13 -13.63
N GLN A 171 5.02 -1.03 -13.22
CA GLN A 171 6.29 -0.58 -13.78
C GLN A 171 7.51 -1.23 -13.09
N GLY A 172 7.32 -2.22 -12.22
CA GLY A 172 8.41 -2.86 -11.47
C GLY A 172 9.00 -1.97 -10.37
N ILE A 173 8.27 -0.93 -9.95
CA ILE A 173 8.65 -0.06 -8.84
C ILE A 173 7.90 -0.51 -7.58
N TYR A 174 8.65 -0.85 -6.53
CA TYR A 174 8.10 -1.45 -5.30
C TYR A 174 8.17 -0.47 -4.12
N PRO A 175 7.19 0.44 -3.95
CA PRO A 175 7.28 1.47 -2.93
C PRO A 175 7.18 0.91 -1.50
N ILE A 176 7.70 1.65 -0.53
CA ILE A 176 7.43 1.50 0.90
C ILE A 176 6.25 2.43 1.22
N VAL A 177 5.11 1.85 1.60
CA VAL A 177 3.92 2.63 2.00
C VAL A 177 3.92 2.75 3.53
N ILE A 178 3.98 3.97 4.04
CA ILE A 178 3.96 4.28 5.47
C ILE A 178 2.67 5.04 5.79
N HIS A 179 1.80 4.40 6.56
CA HIS A 179 0.60 5.01 7.10
C HIS A 179 0.88 5.61 8.47
N ILE A 180 0.73 6.92 8.62
CA ILE A 180 0.82 7.63 9.90
C ILE A 180 -0.59 7.71 10.47
N ARG A 181 -0.87 6.94 11.52
CA ARG A 181 -2.19 7.02 12.16
C ARG A 181 -2.35 8.39 12.83
N PRO A 182 -3.43 9.12 12.54
CA PRO A 182 -3.71 10.37 13.23
C PRO A 182 -3.82 10.14 14.74
N LYS A 183 -3.21 11.02 15.54
CA LYS A 183 -3.58 11.15 16.95
C LYS A 183 -5.02 11.69 17.01
N ASN A 184 -5.84 11.17 17.91
CA ASN A 184 -7.21 11.65 18.20
C ASN A 184 -7.29 13.20 18.13
N LYS A 185 -8.50 13.72 17.85
CA LYS A 185 -8.88 15.13 17.51
C LYS A 185 -8.18 16.29 18.26
N LYS A 186 -7.41 16.03 19.33
CA LYS A 186 -6.75 17.02 20.20
C LYS A 186 -5.30 17.36 19.84
N HIS A 187 -4.60 16.67 18.93
CA HIS A 187 -3.15 16.89 18.77
C HIS A 187 -2.76 17.99 17.75
N LYS A 188 -1.98 18.98 18.20
CA LYS A 188 -1.52 20.14 17.41
C LYS A 188 -0.37 19.83 16.43
N THR A 189 0.35 18.72 16.61
CA THR A 189 1.58 18.43 15.84
C THR A 189 1.32 18.14 14.36
N LEU A 190 0.28 17.36 14.03
CA LEU A 190 -0.09 17.14 12.62
C LEU A 190 -0.58 18.45 11.99
N ARG A 191 -1.37 19.27 12.72
CA ARG A 191 -1.78 20.60 12.24
C ARG A 191 -0.61 21.48 11.82
N LYS A 192 0.54 21.42 12.50
CA LYS A 192 1.76 22.16 12.10
C LYS A 192 2.37 21.67 10.79
N LEU A 193 2.16 20.41 10.42
CA LEU A 193 2.57 19.85 9.14
C LEU A 193 1.55 20.18 8.02
N PHE A 194 0.33 20.63 8.38
CA PHE A 194 -0.76 21.03 7.47
C PHE A 194 -1.26 22.46 7.69
N PRO A 195 -0.46 23.51 7.42
CA PRO A 195 -0.98 24.87 7.43
C PRO A 195 -2.01 25.13 6.31
N ARG A 196 -2.13 24.25 5.30
CA ARG A 196 -2.99 24.42 4.12
C ARG A 196 -4.25 23.55 4.10
N CYS A 197 -4.38 22.56 5.00
CA CYS A 197 -5.57 21.72 5.05
C CYS A 197 -6.63 22.46 5.87
N GLY A 198 -7.79 22.73 5.26
CA GLY A 198 -8.87 23.54 5.86
C GLY A 198 -9.57 22.85 7.04
N VAL A 199 -10.90 22.96 7.07
CA VAL A 199 -11.76 22.51 8.17
C VAL A 199 -11.49 21.04 8.57
N ASP A 200 -11.36 20.77 9.87
CA ASP A 200 -10.96 19.47 10.45
C ASP A 200 -11.76 18.26 9.91
N SER A 201 -13.02 18.46 9.47
CA SER A 201 -13.90 17.40 8.96
C SER A 201 -13.44 16.80 7.63
N VAL A 202 -12.91 17.62 6.70
CA VAL A 202 -12.46 17.15 5.38
C VAL A 202 -11.20 16.30 5.52
N MET A 203 -10.32 16.66 6.46
CA MET A 203 -9.13 15.87 6.75
C MET A 203 -9.49 14.51 7.34
N GLU A 204 -10.45 14.45 8.27
CA GLU A 204 -10.91 13.20 8.87
C GLU A 204 -11.50 12.25 7.82
N GLU A 205 -12.28 12.78 6.86
CA GLU A 205 -12.83 12.02 5.74
C GLU A 205 -11.75 11.44 4.83
N VAL A 206 -10.75 12.24 4.43
CA VAL A 206 -9.62 11.76 3.61
C VAL A 206 -8.82 10.68 4.35
N CYS A 207 -8.55 10.89 5.64
CA CYS A 207 -7.85 9.90 6.46
C CYS A 207 -8.60 8.57 6.50
N GLN A 208 -9.92 8.62 6.71
CA GLN A 208 -10.76 7.43 6.76
C GLN A 208 -10.83 6.72 5.38
N ALA A 209 -10.98 7.49 4.30
CA ALA A 209 -11.03 6.96 2.95
C ALA A 209 -9.72 6.24 2.57
N GLU A 210 -8.57 6.85 2.86
CA GLU A 210 -7.27 6.22 2.62
C GLU A 210 -7.02 5.01 3.52
N GLU A 211 -7.45 5.04 4.78
CA GLU A 211 -7.33 3.86 5.67
C GLU A 211 -8.08 2.65 5.11
N LEU A 212 -9.27 2.86 4.54
CA LEU A 212 -9.99 1.82 3.82
C LEU A 212 -9.25 1.38 2.55
N GLN A 213 -8.64 2.31 1.81
CA GLN A 213 -7.88 2.00 0.60
C GLN A 213 -6.62 1.17 0.91
N LEU A 214 -5.97 1.35 2.06
CA LEU A 214 -4.81 0.55 2.49
C LEU A 214 -5.10 -0.96 2.55
N GLU A 215 -6.33 -1.34 2.95
CA GLU A 215 -6.76 -2.75 2.95
C GLU A 215 -6.81 -3.36 1.54
N THR A 216 -6.88 -2.51 0.51
CA THR A 216 -7.01 -2.94 -0.88
C THR A 216 -5.68 -3.04 -1.62
N LEU A 217 -4.60 -2.46 -1.07
CA LEU A 217 -3.30 -2.42 -1.74
C LEU A 217 -2.77 -3.83 -2.07
N PRO A 218 -2.18 -4.03 -3.25
CA PRO A 218 -1.54 -5.30 -3.64
C PRO A 218 -0.16 -5.53 -2.99
N LEU A 219 0.16 -4.80 -1.92
CA LEU A 219 1.38 -4.94 -1.11
C LEU A 219 1.08 -4.69 0.38
N LEU A 220 2.03 -5.03 1.24
CA LEU A 220 1.97 -4.70 2.67
C LEU A 220 2.40 -3.26 2.94
N TYR A 221 1.59 -2.52 3.70
CA TYR A 221 1.92 -1.19 4.22
C TYR A 221 2.35 -1.27 5.69
N PHE A 222 2.97 -0.21 6.20
CA PHE A 222 3.43 -0.11 7.58
C PHE A 222 2.75 1.03 8.30
N SER A 223 2.17 0.75 9.46
CA SER A 223 1.55 1.78 10.29
C SER A 223 2.50 2.30 11.36
N LEU A 224 2.61 3.62 11.47
CA LEU A 224 3.18 4.29 12.63
C LEU A 224 2.06 4.63 13.59
N GLU A 225 2.04 3.92 14.72
CA GLU A 225 1.02 4.10 15.76
C GLU A 225 1.17 5.46 16.46
N PRO A 226 0.07 6.05 16.97
CA PRO A 226 0.11 7.30 17.71
C PRO A 226 1.01 7.27 18.96
N SER A 227 1.24 6.08 19.53
CA SER A 227 2.12 5.86 20.68
C SER A 227 3.61 5.84 20.33
N ALA A 228 3.97 5.74 19.05
CA ALA A 228 5.36 5.60 18.60
C ALA A 228 6.10 6.95 18.51
N TRP A 229 5.42 8.07 18.74
CA TRP A 229 6.00 9.41 18.64
C TRP A 229 5.19 10.40 19.49
N SER A 230 5.84 11.42 20.05
CA SER A 230 5.22 12.49 20.87
C SER A 230 5.37 13.87 20.21
N CYS A 231 6.47 14.10 19.50
CA CYS A 231 6.79 15.33 18.80
C CYS A 231 7.11 15.08 17.30
N THR A 232 7.42 16.15 16.55
CA THR A 232 7.76 16.02 15.13
C THR A 232 9.08 15.27 14.92
N ASP A 233 10.11 15.51 15.73
CA ASP A 233 11.42 14.89 15.55
C ASP A 233 11.37 13.38 15.78
N GLU A 234 10.64 12.93 16.81
CA GLU A 234 10.39 11.50 17.05
C GLU A 234 9.62 10.85 15.90
N LEU A 235 8.64 11.55 15.30
CA LEU A 235 7.91 11.06 14.13
C LEU A 235 8.86 10.89 12.92
N LEU A 236 9.70 11.89 12.64
CA LEU A 236 10.67 11.82 11.53
C LEU A 236 11.69 10.70 11.75
N ALA A 237 12.16 10.51 12.99
CA ALA A 237 13.04 9.40 13.36
C ALA A 237 12.34 8.04 13.15
N ALA A 238 11.09 7.90 13.59
CA ALA A 238 10.29 6.69 13.40
C ALA A 238 10.08 6.36 11.91
N ILE A 239 9.84 7.39 11.07
CA ILE A 239 9.75 7.25 9.61
C ILE A 239 11.08 6.75 9.04
N CYS A 240 12.20 7.40 9.36
CA CYS A 240 13.52 7.01 8.88
C CYS A 240 13.89 5.57 9.27
N ASN A 241 13.60 5.18 10.51
CA ASN A 241 13.81 3.81 10.99
C ASN A 241 12.93 2.80 10.25
N THR A 242 11.69 3.17 9.97
CA THR A 242 10.76 2.34 9.17
C THR A 242 11.29 2.16 7.75
N ILE A 243 11.68 3.24 7.07
CA ILE A 243 12.26 3.16 5.72
C ILE A 243 13.50 2.25 5.71
N HIS A 244 14.41 2.42 6.66
CA HIS A 244 15.61 1.60 6.76
C HIS A 244 15.29 0.11 6.96
N SER A 245 14.37 -0.20 7.88
CA SER A 245 13.93 -1.57 8.14
C SER A 245 13.26 -2.19 6.91
N GLN A 246 12.40 -1.45 6.24
CA GLN A 246 11.64 -1.93 5.08
C GLN A 246 12.44 -2.01 3.79
N GLN A 247 13.52 -1.24 3.65
CA GLN A 247 14.45 -1.40 2.53
C GLN A 247 15.09 -2.80 2.49
N ARG A 248 15.37 -3.38 3.66
CA ARG A 248 16.01 -4.70 3.77
C ARG A 248 15.03 -5.87 3.74
N ALA A 249 13.75 -5.59 3.95
CA ALA A 249 12.71 -6.60 4.01
C ALA A 249 12.30 -7.08 2.61
N VAL A 250 11.95 -8.36 2.51
CA VAL A 250 11.31 -8.92 1.32
C VAL A 250 9.97 -8.22 1.10
N ALA A 251 9.73 -7.71 -0.11
CA ALA A 251 8.44 -7.15 -0.47
C ALA A 251 7.50 -8.28 -0.89
N TRP A 252 6.37 -8.44 -0.18
CA TRP A 252 5.36 -9.44 -0.49
C TRP A 252 4.25 -8.79 -1.32
N ILE A 253 4.16 -9.20 -2.59
CA ILE A 253 3.29 -8.55 -3.58
C ILE A 253 2.29 -9.53 -4.15
N GLU A 254 1.05 -9.10 -4.33
CA GLU A 254 0.00 -9.84 -5.03
C GLU A 254 0.19 -9.66 -6.55
N LEU A 255 1.29 -10.18 -7.11
CA LEU A 255 1.68 -9.95 -8.52
C LEU A 255 0.60 -10.38 -9.53
N ASP A 256 -0.16 -11.43 -9.23
CA ASP A 256 -1.25 -11.91 -10.08
C ASP A 256 -2.37 -10.85 -10.26
N ARG A 257 -2.49 -9.89 -9.33
CA ARG A 257 -3.44 -8.77 -9.46
C ARG A 257 -2.98 -7.67 -10.43
N LEU A 258 -1.70 -7.67 -10.79
CA LEU A 258 -1.08 -6.60 -11.57
C LEU A 258 -0.96 -6.92 -13.06
N GLN A 259 -1.30 -8.16 -13.44
CA GLN A 259 -1.29 -8.67 -14.82
C GLN A 259 -2.42 -8.06 -15.67
#